data_AF-T0NDM6-F1
#
_entry.id   AF-T0NDM6-F1
#
_cell.length_a   1.000
_cell.length_b   1.000
_cell.length_c   1.000
_cell.angle_alpha   90.00
_cell.angle_beta   90.00
_cell.angle_gamma   90.00
#
_symmetry.space_group_name_H-M   'P 1'
#
loop_
_entity.id
_entity.type
_entity.pdbx_description
1 polymer ?
#
loop_
_entity_poly.entity_id
_entity_poly.type
_entity_poly.pdbx_seq_one_letter_code
_entity_poly.pdbx_strand_id
1 'polypeptide(L)' 'MPKTITIKKSVYDELKRFKKENESFSDLLDRLVKSQSKKDLIRSLRGSIEFEDKNDLFADLKKKRWEKGN' A
#
# COMPACT_ATOMS: atom_id res chain seq x y z
N MET A 1 -20.43 -12.76 17.27
CA MET A 1 -20.32 -14.18 17.67
C MET A 1 -18.92 -14.68 17.34
N PRO A 2 -18.22 -15.36 18.26
CA PRO A 2 -16.91 -15.92 17.98
C PRO A 2 -17.01 -17.03 16.92
N LYS A 3 -16.05 -17.06 15.99
CA LYS A 3 -15.90 -18.11 14.99
C LYS A 3 -14.54 -18.77 15.19
N THR A 4 -14.52 -20.09 15.21
CA THR A 4 -13.28 -20.87 15.29
C THR A 4 -12.85 -21.25 13.88
N ILE A 5 -11.58 -21.03 13.58
CA ILE A 5 -10.94 -21.50 12.35
C ILE A 5 -9.80 -22.43 12.71
N THR A 6 -9.65 -23.51 11.95
CA THR A 6 -8.51 -24.42 12.10
C THR A 6 -7.44 -24.01 11.11
N ILE A 7 -6.21 -23.81 11.60
CA ILE A 7 -5.05 -23.47 10.77
C ILE A 7 -3.90 -24.45 11.03
N LYS A 8 -2.99 -24.55 10.06
CA LYS A 8 -1.75 -25.33 10.23
C LYS A 8 -0.90 -24.73 11.35
N LYS A 9 -0.18 -25.59 12.08
CA LYS A 9 0.71 -25.16 13.17
C LYS A 9 1.78 -24.15 12.69
N SER A 10 2.37 -24.37 11.52
CA SER A 10 3.35 -23.44 10.95
C SER A 10 2.79 -22.03 10.75
N VAL A 11 1.54 -21.91 10.28
CA VAL A 11 0.85 -20.63 10.08
C VAL A 11 0.57 -19.96 11.42
N TYR A 12 0.18 -20.73 12.44
CA TYR A 12 0.01 -20.20 13.79
C TYR A 12 1.32 -19.62 14.34
N ASP A 13 2.44 -20.34 14.18
CA ASP A 13 3.75 -19.90 14.64
C ASP A 13 4.22 -18.63 13.92
N GLU A 14 3.95 -18.51 12.62
CA GLU A 14 4.19 -17.27 11.86
C GLU A 14 3.33 -16.11 12.38
N LEU A 15 2.01 -16.29 12.51
CA LEU A 15 1.12 -15.24 13.02
C LEU A 15 1.53 -14.79 14.43
N LYS A 16 2.02 -15.71 15.26
CA LYS A 16 2.53 -15.40 16.60
C LYS A 16 3.76 -14.47 16.56
N ARG A 17 4.61 -14.57 15.53
CA ARG A 17 5.75 -13.65 15.32
C ARG A 17 5.32 -12.26 14.84
N PHE A 18 4.22 -12.17 14.09
CA PHE A 18 3.67 -10.91 13.59
C PHE A 18 2.77 -10.17 14.60
N LYS A 19 2.25 -10.90 15.59
CA LYS A 19 1.41 -10.40 16.68
C LYS A 19 2.26 -9.61 17.68
N LYS A 20 1.81 -8.42 18.07
CA LYS A 20 2.44 -7.64 19.15
C LYS A 20 2.13 -8.25 20.52
N GLU A 21 2.95 -7.94 21.54
CA GLU A 21 2.84 -8.51 22.91
C GLU A 21 1.40 -8.49 23.46
N ASN A 22 0.71 -7.36 23.36
CA ASN A 22 -0.64 -7.18 23.90
C ASN A 22 -1.77 -7.17 22.84
N GLU A 23 -1.49 -7.55 21.59
CA GLU A 23 -2.48 -7.56 20.49
C GLU A 23 -3.20 -8.92 20.44
N SER A 24 -4.51 -9.00 20.19
CA SER A 24 -5.16 -10.31 19.97
C SER A 24 -4.98 -10.80 18.53
N PHE A 25 -5.20 -12.10 18.27
CA PHE A 25 -5.19 -12.60 16.88
C PHE A 25 -6.29 -11.97 16.02
N SER A 26 -7.44 -11.62 16.62
CA SER A 26 -8.50 -10.90 15.92
C SER A 26 -8.00 -9.52 15.47
N ASP A 27 -7.32 -8.79 16.34
CA ASP A 27 -6.78 -7.45 16.03
C ASP A 27 -5.69 -7.51 14.96
N LEU A 28 -4.82 -8.52 15.00
CA LEU A 28 -3.82 -8.79 13.96
C LEU A 28 -4.49 -9.03 12.61
N LEU A 29 -5.49 -9.92 12.56
CA LEU A 29 -6.20 -10.24 11.33
C LEU A 29 -6.96 -9.02 10.79
N ASP A 30 -7.59 -8.24 11.67
CA ASP A 30 -8.25 -6.99 11.32
C ASP A 30 -7.25 -5.98 10.73
N ARG A 31 -6.08 -5.84 11.35
CA ARG A 31 -4.99 -4.97 10.86
C ARG A 31 -4.46 -5.42 9.50
N LEU A 32 -4.34 -6.72 9.27
CA LEU A 32 -3.90 -7.28 7.98
C LEU A 32 -4.96 -7.10 6.88
N VAL A 33 -6.25 -7.29 7.21
CA VAL A 33 -7.35 -7.07 6.27
C VAL A 33 -7.51 -5.57 5.96
N LYS A 34 -7.37 -4.71 6.98
CA LYS A 34 -7.42 -3.24 6.82
C LYS A 34 -6.20 -2.69 6.09
N SER A 35 -5.00 -3.22 6.31
CA SER A 35 -3.80 -2.83 5.54
C SER A 35 -3.87 -3.28 4.08
N GLN A 36 -4.65 -4.32 3.78
CA GLN A 36 -4.93 -4.80 2.43
C GLN A 36 -5.82 -3.85 1.60
N SER A 37 -6.32 -2.72 2.13
CA SER A 37 -6.86 -1.63 1.30
C SER A 37 -5.71 -0.88 0.61
N LYS A 38 -5.16 -1.55 -0.40
CA LYS A 38 -3.99 -1.24 -1.24
C LYS A 38 -3.90 0.18 -1.81
N LYS A 39 -4.91 1.05 -1.69
CA LYS A 39 -4.83 2.44 -2.19
C LYS A 39 -3.78 3.26 -1.43
N ASP A 40 -3.74 3.16 -0.10
CA ASP A 40 -2.79 3.95 0.70
C ASP A 40 -1.38 3.35 0.67
N LEU A 41 -1.28 2.01 0.56
CA LEU A 41 -0.01 1.33 0.27
C LEU A 41 0.55 1.73 -1.11
N ILE A 42 -0.29 1.87 -2.14
CA ILE A 42 0.13 2.40 -3.45
C ILE A 42 0.60 3.86 -3.34
N ARG A 43 -0.02 4.65 -2.47
CA ARG A 43 0.32 6.06 -2.25
C ARG A 43 1.66 6.22 -1.54
N SER A 44 1.99 5.36 -0.59
CA SER A 44 3.28 5.34 0.11
C SER A 44 4.41 4.67 -0.70
N LEU A 45 4.07 3.79 -1.66
CA LEU A 45 5.03 3.12 -2.55
C LEU A 45 5.26 3.83 -3.88
N ARG A 46 4.48 4.88 -4.22
CA ARG A 46 4.87 5.79 -5.31
C ARG A 46 6.13 6.53 -4.87
N GLY A 47 7.29 5.93 -5.16
CA GLY A 47 8.57 6.58 -5.03
C GLY A 47 8.52 7.94 -5.71
N SER A 48 8.90 8.98 -4.98
CA SER A 48 9.16 10.29 -5.54
C SER A 48 10.27 10.12 -6.59
N ILE A 49 9.90 10.04 -7.87
CA ILE A 49 10.86 10.27 -8.93
C ILE A 49 11.08 11.78 -8.94
N GLU A 50 12.22 12.19 -8.39
CA GLU A 50 12.80 13.49 -8.70
C GLU A 50 13.27 13.43 -10.15
N PHE A 51 12.42 13.92 -11.04
CA PHE A 51 12.81 14.12 -12.43
C PHE A 51 13.85 15.25 -12.43
N GLU A 52 15.09 14.93 -12.79
CA GLU A 52 16.18 15.92 -12.91
C GLU A 52 15.78 17.05 -13.87
N ASP A 53 15.14 16.73 -15.00
CA ASP A 53 14.68 17.71 -16.00
C ASP A 53 13.15 17.91 -16.01
N LYS A 54 12.56 18.26 -14.86
CA LYS A 54 11.12 18.59 -14.78
C LYS A 54 10.71 19.69 -15.77
N ASN A 55 11.55 20.70 -15.96
CA ASN A 55 11.19 21.88 -16.73
C ASN A 55 11.03 21.58 -18.23
N ASP A 56 11.90 20.73 -18.78
CA ASP A 56 11.82 20.32 -20.18
C ASP A 56 10.60 19.42 -20.42
N LEU A 57 10.29 18.53 -19.48
CA LEU A 57 9.07 17.72 -19.52
C LEU A 57 7.80 18.59 -19.50
N PHE A 58 7.78 19.66 -18.70
CA PHE A 58 6.66 20.61 -18.68
C PHE A 58 6.61 21.47 -19.94
N ALA A 59 7.74 21.84 -20.53
CA ALA A 59 7.82 22.59 -21.78
C ALA A 59 7.25 21.77 -22.95
N ASP A 60 7.62 20.49 -23.05
CA ASP A 60 7.08 19.57 -24.06
C ASP A 60 5.57 19.36 -23.89
N LEU A 61 5.08 19.23 -22.66
CA LEU A 61 3.66 19.12 -22.37
C LEU A 61 2.88 20.39 -22.72
N LYS A 62 3.45 21.58 -22.47
CA LYS A 62 2.85 22.85 -22.87
C LYS A 62 2.84 23.01 -24.39
N LYS A 63 3.91 22.64 -25.08
CA LYS A 63 4.01 22.69 -26.55
C LYS A 63 2.95 21.81 -27.21
N LYS A 64 2.80 20.56 -26.75
CA LYS A 64 1.74 19.63 -27.21
C LYS A 64 0.32 20.11 -26.88
N ARG A 65 0.14 20.91 -25.82
CA ARG A 65 -1.17 21.52 -25.49
C ARG A 65 -1.46 22.76 -26.34
N TRP A 66 -0.44 23.56 -26.67
CA TRP A 66 -0.56 24.70 -27.57
C TRP A 66 -1.02 24.28 -28.96
N GLU A 67 -0.50 23.16 -29.49
CA GLU A 67 -0.95 22.57 -30.77
C GLU A 67 -2.43 22.13 -30.77
N LYS A 68 -3.08 22.02 -29.60
CA LYS A 68 -4.52 21.70 -29.48
C LYS A 68 -5.40 22.93 -29.19
N GLY A 69 -4.81 24.10 -28.97
CA GLY A 69 -5.52 25.33 -28.58
C GLY A 69 -5.51 26.43 -29.65
N ASN A 70 -4.92 26.19 -30.81
CA ASN A 70 -5.05 27.02 -32.02
C ASN A 70 -6.05 26.40 -32.99
#